data_AF-A0A9X8VJY5-F1
#
_entry.id   AF-A0A9X8VJY5-F1
#
_cell.length_a   1.000
_cell.length_b   1.000
_cell.length_c   1.000
_cell.angle_alpha   90.00
_cell.angle_beta   90.00
_cell.angle_gamma   90.00
#
_symmetry.space_group_name_H-M   'P 1'
#
loop_
_entity.id
_entity.type
_entity.pdbx_description
1 polymer ?
#
loop_
_entity_poly.entity_id
_entity_poly.type
_entity_poly.pdbx_seq_one_letter_code
_entity_poly.pdbx_strand_id
1 'polypeptide(L)' 'AGARRQAGGLPQPAVFITAEQVKHGKPQPDAYLLGAERLGLAPHECVVVEDAPAGILSGLAAGCQVIAVNAPA' A
#
# COMPACT_ATOMS: atom_id res chain seq x y z
N ALA A 1 -10.76 -7.82 -2.28
CA ALA A 1 -10.59 -6.71 -1.33
C ALA A 1 -11.87 -5.89 -1.06
N GLY A 2 -12.70 -5.60 -2.09
CA GLY A 2 -13.89 -4.75 -1.92
C GLY A 2 -14.92 -5.21 -0.86
N ALA A 3 -15.16 -6.52 -0.76
CA ALA A 3 -16.13 -7.07 0.21
C ALA A 3 -15.79 -6.77 1.68
N ARG A 4 -14.51 -6.92 2.08
CA ARG A 4 -14.08 -6.63 3.47
C ARG A 4 -14.23 -5.14 3.82
N ARG A 5 -13.88 -4.26 2.87
CA ARG A 5 -14.02 -2.81 3.04
C ARG A 5 -15.48 -2.41 3.21
N GLN A 6 -16.37 -2.92 2.36
CA GLN A 6 -17.81 -2.67 2.45
C GLN A 6 -18.40 -3.19 3.76
N ALA A 7 -18.04 -4.40 4.18
CA ALA A 7 -18.46 -4.96 5.47
C ALA A 7 -17.99 -4.11 6.67
N GLY A 8 -16.83 -3.46 6.57
CA GLY A 8 -16.32 -2.53 7.56
C GLY A 8 -16.89 -1.11 7.49
N GLY A 9 -17.83 -0.82 6.58
CA GLY A 9 -18.42 0.52 6.43
C GLY A 9 -17.45 1.60 5.93
N LEU A 10 -16.33 1.21 5.33
CA LEU A 10 -15.29 2.14 4.89
C LEU A 10 -15.61 2.72 3.49
N PRO A 11 -15.36 4.02 3.28
CA PRO A 11 -15.59 4.65 1.98
C PRO A 11 -14.69 4.05 0.89
N GLN A 12 -15.13 4.14 -0.36
CA GLN A 12 -14.31 3.78 -1.51
C GLN A 12 -13.22 4.87 -1.69
N PRO A 13 -11.93 4.52 -1.66
CA PRO A 13 -10.88 5.49 -1.98
C PRO A 13 -10.90 5.82 -3.48
N ALA A 14 -10.53 7.06 -3.80
CA ALA A 14 -10.43 7.54 -5.18
C ALA A 14 -9.42 6.74 -6.01
N VAL A 15 -8.29 6.35 -5.39
CA VAL A 15 -7.30 5.44 -5.95
C VAL A 15 -7.34 4.14 -5.15
N PHE A 16 -7.57 3.01 -5.83
CA PHE A 16 -7.62 1.69 -5.20
C PHE A 16 -6.81 0.67 -5.99
N ILE A 17 -5.63 0.33 -5.47
CA ILE A 17 -4.73 -0.67 -6.06
C ILE A 17 -4.96 -2.02 -5.41
N THR A 18 -5.04 -3.06 -6.23
CA THR A 18 -5.19 -4.46 -5.80
C THR A 18 -4.13 -5.32 -6.49
N ALA A 19 -3.93 -6.55 -6.00
CA ALA A 19 -2.88 -7.45 -6.50
C ALA A 19 -3.00 -7.74 -8.00
N GLU A 20 -4.22 -7.72 -8.56
CA GLU A 20 -4.48 -7.97 -9.97
C GLU A 20 -4.04 -6.83 -10.89
N GLN A 21 -3.71 -5.66 -10.34
CA GLN A 21 -3.30 -4.47 -11.10
C GLN A 21 -1.77 -4.33 -11.23
N VAL A 22 -1.02 -5.23 -10.61
CA VAL A 22 0.45 -5.17 -10.58
C VAL A 22 1.06 -6.49 -11.02
N LYS A 23 2.26 -6.42 -11.59
CA LYS A 23 2.96 -7.62 -12.08
C LYS A 23 3.56 -8.42 -10.92
N HIS A 24 4.13 -7.74 -9.93
CA HIS A 24 4.73 -8.39 -8.77
C HIS A 24 4.06 -7.93 -7.48
N GLY A 25 3.75 -8.89 -6.60
CA GLY A 25 3.23 -8.61 -5.27
C GLY A 25 4.34 -8.16 -4.31
N LYS A 26 3.96 -7.90 -3.06
CA LYS A 26 4.93 -7.65 -1.97
C LYS A 26 5.89 -8.86 -1.87
N PRO A 27 7.22 -8.66 -1.74
CA PRO A 27 7.90 -7.43 -1.34
C PRO A 27 8.31 -6.50 -2.49
N GLN A 28 7.92 -6.75 -3.73
CA GLN A 28 8.21 -5.82 -4.82
C GLN A 28 7.39 -4.52 -4.67
N PRO A 29 7.91 -3.37 -5.12
CA PRO A 29 7.33 -2.05 -4.85
C PRO A 29 6.15 -1.68 -5.74
N ASP A 30 5.80 -2.53 -6.73
CA ASP A 30 4.88 -2.23 -7.83
C ASP A 30 3.57 -1.55 -7.38
N ALA A 31 2.95 -2.05 -6.30
CA ALA A 31 1.67 -1.53 -5.82
C ALA A 31 1.76 -0.12 -5.24
N TYR A 32 2.86 0.20 -4.55
CA TYR A 32 3.07 1.54 -3.98
C TYR A 32 3.52 2.54 -5.04
N LEU A 33 4.34 2.11 -6.00
CA LEU A 33 4.72 2.95 -7.15
C LEU A 33 3.49 3.31 -7.99
N LEU A 34 2.65 2.34 -8.32
CA LEU A 34 1.40 2.58 -9.05
C LEU A 34 0.43 3.46 -8.25
N GLY A 35 0.38 3.29 -6.92
CA GLY A 35 -0.42 4.14 -6.04
C GLY A 35 0.03 5.60 -6.08
N ALA A 36 1.34 5.85 -5.94
CA ALA A 36 1.93 7.19 -6.00
C ALA A 36 1.71 7.85 -7.37
N GLU A 37 1.93 7.09 -8.46
CA GLU A 37 1.66 7.53 -9.83
C GLU A 37 0.21 7.99 -10.01
N ARG A 38 -0.77 7.19 -9.59
CA ARG A 38 -2.20 7.54 -9.72
C ARG A 38 -2.63 8.69 -8.82
N LEU A 39 -1.91 8.93 -7.73
CA LEU A 39 -2.11 10.09 -6.87
C LEU A 39 -1.41 11.36 -7.40
N GLY A 40 -0.55 11.23 -8.41
CA GLY A 40 0.26 12.33 -8.93
C GLY A 40 1.34 12.81 -7.96
N LEU A 41 1.82 11.92 -7.09
CA LEU A 41 2.82 12.21 -6.05
C LEU A 41 4.10 11.42 -6.32
N ALA A 42 5.25 11.95 -5.88
CA ALA A 42 6.47 11.17 -5.82
C ALA A 42 6.43 10.19 -4.62
N PRO A 43 7.06 9.00 -4.72
CA PRO A 43 7.04 8.04 -3.61
C PRO A 43 7.55 8.59 -2.27
N HIS A 44 8.54 9.48 -2.28
CA HIS A 44 9.09 10.08 -1.06
C HIS A 44 8.16 11.11 -0.39
N GLU A 45 7.09 11.51 -1.08
CA GLU A 45 6.01 12.34 -0.51
C GLU A 45 4.89 11.47 0.10
N CYS A 46 4.99 10.14 -0.04
CA CYS A 46 4.01 9.18 0.45
C CYS A 46 4.48 8.48 1.73
N VAL A 47 3.52 8.16 2.59
CA VAL A 47 3.70 7.29 3.76
C VAL A 47 2.94 5.99 3.55
N VAL A 48 3.62 4.86 3.72
CA VAL A 48 3.03 3.51 3.75
C VAL A 48 2.77 3.11 5.18
N VAL A 49 1.55 2.65 5.48
CA VAL A 49 1.16 2.08 6.78
C VAL A 49 0.97 0.57 6.60
N GLU A 50 1.73 -0.25 7.31
CA GLU A 50 1.82 -1.70 7.07
C GLU A 50 2.07 -2.52 8.34
N ASP A 51 1.54 -3.73 8.44
CA ASP A 51 1.65 -4.67 9.56
C ASP A 51 2.57 -5.89 9.30
N ALA A 52 2.78 -6.25 8.04
CA ALA A 52 3.51 -7.41 7.57
C ALA A 52 4.92 -7.06 7.02
N PRO A 53 5.95 -7.86 7.33
CA PRO A 53 7.32 -7.64 6.84
C PRO A 53 7.44 -7.47 5.32
N ALA A 54 6.71 -8.26 4.53
CA ALA A 54 6.74 -8.16 3.06
C ALA A 54 6.22 -6.79 2.57
N GLY A 55 5.19 -6.25 3.21
CA GLY A 55 4.66 -4.94 2.85
C GLY A 55 5.52 -3.78 3.31
N ILE A 56 6.15 -3.91 4.48
CA ILE A 56 7.17 -2.95 4.96
C ILE A 56 8.31 -2.87 3.95
N LEU A 57 8.88 -4.02 3.53
CA LEU A 57 9.96 -4.07 2.55
C LEU A 57 9.54 -3.49 1.19
N SER A 58 8.31 -3.77 0.75
CA SER A 58 7.75 -3.20 -0.48
C SER A 58 7.63 -1.68 -0.43
N GLY A 59 7.17 -1.12 0.70
CA GLY A 59 7.08 0.33 0.89
C GLY A 59 8.44 1.02 0.87
N LEU A 60 9.42 0.43 1.56
CA LEU A 60 10.80 0.91 1.56
C LEU A 60 11.43 0.84 0.16
N ALA A 61 11.23 -0.28 -0.55
CA ALA A 61 11.74 -0.47 -1.91
C ALA A 61 11.11 0.52 -2.93
N ALA A 62 9.90 1.01 -2.66
CA ALA A 62 9.26 2.04 -3.47
C ALA A 62 9.85 3.44 -3.25
N GLY A 63 10.65 3.64 -2.20
CA GLY A 63 11.16 4.95 -1.79
C GLY A 63 10.19 5.75 -0.91
N CYS A 64 9.17 5.10 -0.33
CA CYS A 64 8.25 5.73 0.60
C CYS A 64 8.82 5.74 2.02
N GLN A 65 8.31 6.65 2.86
CA GLN A 65 8.42 6.48 4.32
C GLN A 65 7.45 5.36 4.76
N VAL A 66 7.84 4.57 5.78
CA VAL A 66 7.02 3.45 6.26
C VAL A 66 6.77 3.56 7.76
N ILE A 67 5.49 3.46 8.14
CA ILE A 67 5.03 3.30 9.53
C ILE A 67 4.58 1.85 9.69
N ALA A 68 5.33 1.08 10.48
CA ALA A 68 4.96 -0.29 10.84
C ALA A 68 3.92 -0.28 11.97
N VAL A 69 2.84 -1.04 11.83
CA VAL A 69 1.75 -1.17 12.81
C VAL A 69 1.67 -2.61 13.28
N ASN A 70 2.18 -2.85 14.48
CA ASN A 70 2.18 -4.17 15.10
C ASN A 70 1.40 -4.12 16.40
N ALA A 71 0.65 -5.18 16.70
CA ALA A 71 0.11 -5.35 18.05
C ALA A 71 1.28 -5.57 19.03
N PRO A 72 1.19 -5.04 20.27
CA PRO A 72 2.09 -5.45 21.34
C PRO A 72 2.08 -6.97 21.48
N ALA A 73 3.24 -7.53 21.81
CA ALA A 73 3.37 -8.95 22.16
C ALA A 73 2.60 -9.28 23.44
#